data_AF-A0AAN6MCH4-F1
#
_entry.id   AF-A0AAN6MCH4-F1
#
_cell.length_a   1.000
_cell.length_b   1.000
_cell.length_c   1.000
_cell.angle_alpha   90.00
_cell.angle_beta   90.00
_cell.angle_gamma   90.00
#
_symmetry.space_group_name_H-M   'P 1'
#
loop_
_entity.id
_entity.type
_entity.pdbx_description
1 polymer ?
#
loop_
_entity_poly.entity_id
_entity_poly.type
_entity_poly.pdbx_seq_one_letter_code
_entity_poly.pdbx_strand_id
1 'polypeptide(L)'
;RLFGLTAQSPQPIIFPSISTLSLTGVPLTAAMAHALGFNTLRSLTIRDCLGWREFLTRVAESGLPAQLKAFQICDRDGQDPESGLGHTVIADFLSAFEGLEELFISHHGPEHALELWRRVAHHRATLKNFVYHRRAVSLEQASSYRSLYSHDVLDLGVLPEDVCRIEVDPLKNPLAALDLNFMGLCCVPQRLKPILLPFTSKTSLKVLHIRQSRSMLDAFDVPWALFPSRSRRSRLRLASPQSGSGNPIEWASEEADGLDSANSTADPKDADDPSPEKSEEPKLRPEFRQFAEWVFGPHGIRSLQLLVCGNYANNNWPYRVVLERSTGGEGNGLFRDPILRLQRSEAVEAYRDLLGVCPVRNWIGSRV
;
A
#
# COMPACT_ATOMS: atom_id res chain seq x y z
N ARG A 1 -23.85 20.38 9.24
CA ARG A 1 -23.16 20.51 10.54
C ARG A 1 -23.32 19.18 11.28
N LEU A 2 -22.28 18.35 11.33
CA LEU A 2 -22.34 17.14 12.15
C LEU A 2 -22.21 17.53 13.64
N PHE A 3 -23.03 16.95 14.51
CA PHE A 3 -23.12 17.20 15.96
C PHE A 3 -23.55 18.59 16.45
N GLY A 4 -23.84 19.56 15.57
CA GLY A 4 -24.42 20.85 15.99
C GLY A 4 -23.50 21.79 16.80
N LEU A 5 -22.19 21.54 16.77
CA LEU A 5 -21.20 22.21 17.63
C LEU A 5 -20.69 23.54 17.02
N THR A 6 -20.64 24.59 17.83
CA THR A 6 -20.03 25.90 17.49
C THR A 6 -18.89 26.23 18.44
N ALA A 7 -17.96 27.08 18.00
CA ALA A 7 -16.78 27.53 18.75
C ALA A 7 -17.09 28.26 20.07
N GLN A 8 -18.36 28.62 20.32
CA GLN A 8 -18.80 29.41 21.47
C GLN A 8 -19.55 28.58 22.53
N SER A 9 -19.71 27.27 22.34
CA SER A 9 -20.38 26.42 23.36
C SER A 9 -19.36 25.92 24.39
N PRO A 10 -19.63 26.01 25.71
CA PRO A 10 -18.86 25.25 26.69
C PRO A 10 -19.18 23.77 26.45
N GLN A 11 -18.20 23.00 25.97
CA GLN A 11 -18.47 21.66 25.42
C GLN A 11 -18.15 20.58 26.45
N PRO A 12 -19.14 20.04 27.19
CA PRO A 12 -18.94 18.78 27.87
C PRO A 12 -18.61 17.69 26.84
N ILE A 13 -17.80 16.71 27.22
CA ILE A 13 -17.56 15.51 26.41
C ILE A 13 -18.93 14.87 26.12
N ILE A 14 -19.35 14.92 24.86
CA ILE A 14 -20.69 14.48 24.43
C ILE A 14 -20.73 12.96 24.35
N PHE A 15 -19.61 12.35 23.99
CA PHE A 15 -19.47 10.91 23.85
C PHE A 15 -18.37 10.38 24.79
N PRO A 16 -18.63 10.31 26.10
CA PRO A 16 -17.60 9.99 27.10
C PRO A 16 -17.25 8.50 27.17
N SER A 17 -18.03 7.63 26.54
CA SER A 17 -17.83 6.17 26.58
C SER A 17 -17.52 5.58 25.21
N ILE A 18 -17.28 6.41 24.20
CA ILE A 18 -16.97 5.92 22.86
C ILE A 18 -15.60 5.24 22.88
N SER A 19 -15.56 4.00 22.42
CA SER A 19 -14.35 3.18 22.34
C SER A 19 -13.84 3.02 20.91
N THR A 20 -14.73 3.09 19.91
CA THR A 20 -14.37 2.97 18.49
C THR A 20 -15.09 4.05 17.70
N LEU A 21 -14.34 4.80 16.89
CA LEU A 21 -14.85 5.84 16.02
C LEU A 21 -14.28 5.66 14.61
N SER A 22 -15.16 5.50 13.62
CA SER A 22 -14.77 5.43 12.21
C SER A 22 -15.53 6.49 11.42
N LEU A 23 -14.79 7.45 10.86
CA LEU A 23 -15.30 8.56 10.08
C LEU A 23 -14.84 8.41 8.64
N THR A 24 -15.74 8.61 7.68
CA THR A 24 -15.44 8.52 6.25
C THR A 24 -16.19 9.60 5.49
N GLY A 25 -15.48 10.49 4.78
CA GLY A 25 -16.10 11.58 4.01
C GLY A 25 -16.77 12.66 4.89
N VAL A 26 -16.49 12.67 6.19
CA VAL A 26 -17.11 13.58 7.15
C VAL A 26 -16.20 14.79 7.36
N PRO A 27 -16.67 16.03 7.16
CA PRO A 27 -15.93 17.23 7.55
C PRO A 27 -15.71 17.27 9.06
N LEU A 28 -14.46 17.42 9.47
CA LEU A 28 -14.01 17.54 10.84
C LEU A 28 -13.72 19.00 11.17
N THR A 29 -13.83 19.33 12.45
CA THR A 29 -13.46 20.65 12.98
C THR A 29 -12.72 20.46 14.30
N ALA A 30 -11.89 21.43 14.68
CA ALA A 30 -11.20 21.40 15.97
C ALA A 30 -12.16 21.30 17.16
N ALA A 31 -13.38 21.83 17.07
CA ALA A 31 -14.39 21.73 18.12
C ALA A 31 -14.81 20.27 18.41
N MET A 32 -14.82 19.40 17.40
CA MET A 32 -15.17 17.99 17.56
C MET A 32 -14.16 17.22 18.42
N ALA A 33 -12.92 17.70 18.54
CA ALA A 33 -11.91 17.07 19.40
C ALA A 33 -12.35 17.05 20.87
N HIS A 34 -13.04 18.10 21.34
CA HIS A 34 -13.51 18.23 22.74
C HIS A 34 -14.78 17.43 23.03
N ALA A 35 -15.53 17.06 21.99
CA ALA A 35 -16.75 16.28 22.14
C ALA A 35 -16.49 14.79 22.38
N LEU A 36 -15.27 14.32 22.15
CA LEU A 36 -14.89 12.91 22.19
C LEU A 36 -14.04 12.59 23.43
N GLY A 37 -14.38 11.50 24.12
CA GLY A 37 -13.56 10.97 25.21
C GLY A 37 -12.32 10.24 24.69
N PHE A 38 -11.20 10.94 24.47
CA PHE A 38 -9.94 10.31 24.02
C PHE A 38 -9.31 9.38 25.06
N ASN A 39 -9.71 9.52 26.33
CA ASN A 39 -9.37 8.61 27.41
C ASN A 39 -10.07 7.24 27.31
N THR A 40 -11.23 7.15 26.64
CA THR A 40 -11.94 5.89 26.41
C THR A 40 -11.77 5.35 25.00
N LEU A 41 -11.45 6.22 24.05
CA LEU A 41 -11.29 5.85 22.64
C LEU A 41 -10.08 4.93 22.46
N ARG A 42 -10.33 3.73 21.93
CA ARG A 42 -9.36 2.67 21.61
C ARG A 42 -9.04 2.60 20.13
N SER A 43 -10.00 2.93 19.28
CA SER A 43 -9.84 2.84 17.83
C SER A 43 -10.37 4.09 17.15
N LEU A 44 -9.52 4.73 16.35
CA LEU A 44 -9.85 5.91 15.56
C LEU A 44 -9.50 5.67 14.10
N THR A 45 -10.51 5.77 13.24
CA THR A 45 -10.35 5.71 11.78
C THR A 45 -10.84 7.02 11.17
N ILE A 46 -9.95 7.68 10.42
CA ILE A 46 -10.25 8.88 9.64
C ILE A 46 -9.97 8.56 8.17
N ARG A 47 -11.01 8.63 7.33
CA ARG A 47 -10.90 8.41 5.88
C ARG A 47 -11.50 9.58 5.13
N ASP A 48 -10.71 10.21 4.27
CA ASP A 48 -11.22 11.19 3.30
C ASP A 48 -12.04 12.30 3.99
N CYS A 49 -11.60 12.70 5.19
CA CYS A 49 -12.29 13.66 6.04
C CYS A 49 -11.61 15.03 5.92
N LEU A 50 -12.29 16.03 5.37
CA LEU A 50 -11.79 17.41 5.34
C LEU A 50 -11.61 17.95 6.77
N GLY A 51 -10.59 18.79 7.00
CA GLY A 51 -10.33 19.38 8.32
C GLY A 51 -9.71 18.41 9.34
N TRP A 52 -9.20 17.26 8.88
CA TRP A 52 -8.59 16.27 9.75
C TRP A 52 -7.33 16.78 10.45
N ARG A 53 -6.59 17.71 9.82
CA ARG A 53 -5.33 18.24 10.37
C ARG A 53 -5.61 19.04 11.63
N GLU A 54 -6.49 20.03 11.54
CA GLU A 54 -6.90 20.89 12.66
C GLU A 54 -7.54 20.07 13.78
N PHE A 55 -8.31 19.04 13.42
CA PHE A 55 -8.85 18.09 14.39
C PHE A 55 -7.73 17.35 15.14
N LEU A 56 -6.78 16.71 14.45
CA LEU A 56 -5.70 15.97 15.11
C LEU A 56 -4.74 16.86 15.89
N THR A 57 -4.40 18.04 15.37
CA THR A 57 -3.60 19.04 16.10
C THR A 57 -4.27 19.39 17.41
N ARG A 58 -5.59 19.66 17.39
CA ARG A 58 -6.32 20.01 18.62
C ARG A 58 -6.36 18.87 19.63
N VAL A 59 -6.43 17.62 19.16
CA VAL A 59 -6.36 16.45 20.04
C VAL A 59 -4.97 16.32 20.65
N ALA A 60 -3.91 16.45 19.87
CA ALA A 60 -2.53 16.38 20.34
C ALA A 60 -2.24 17.45 21.41
N GLU A 61 -2.72 18.69 21.19
CA GLU A 61 -2.58 19.81 22.13
C GLU A 61 -3.44 19.68 23.40
N SER A 62 -4.46 18.83 23.40
CA SER A 62 -5.37 18.71 24.55
C SER A 62 -4.70 18.14 25.79
N GLY A 63 -3.55 17.48 25.65
CA GLY A 63 -2.83 16.83 26.75
C GLY A 63 -3.60 15.69 27.41
N LEU A 64 -4.73 15.27 26.83
CA LEU A 64 -5.54 14.17 27.36
C LEU A 64 -4.78 12.85 27.15
N PRO A 65 -4.79 11.93 28.13
CA PRO A 65 -4.12 10.64 28.00
C PRO A 65 -4.88 9.78 26.99
N ALA A 66 -4.52 9.93 25.72
CA ALA A 66 -5.13 9.15 24.65
C ALA A 66 -4.77 7.68 24.86
N GLN A 67 -5.80 6.85 24.77
CA GLN A 67 -5.73 5.43 25.14
C GLN A 67 -5.90 4.53 23.91
N LEU A 68 -5.52 5.08 22.75
CA LEU A 68 -5.67 4.51 21.43
C LEU A 68 -4.76 3.30 21.24
N LYS A 69 -5.37 2.21 20.78
CA LYS A 69 -4.74 0.95 20.39
C LYS A 69 -4.66 0.80 18.88
N ALA A 70 -5.63 1.34 18.15
CA ALA A 70 -5.65 1.33 16.69
C ALA A 70 -5.88 2.74 16.14
N PHE A 71 -5.03 3.14 15.20
CA PHE A 71 -5.19 4.39 14.48
C PHE A 71 -5.06 4.17 12.97
N GLN A 72 -6.06 4.65 12.23
CA GLN A 72 -6.07 4.66 10.78
C GLN A 72 -6.30 6.07 10.27
N ILE A 73 -5.44 6.51 9.37
CA ILE A 73 -5.66 7.70 8.55
C ILE A 73 -5.49 7.38 7.05
N CYS A 74 -6.46 7.77 6.24
CA CYS A 74 -6.36 7.74 4.78
C CYS A 74 -6.74 9.13 4.25
N ASP A 75 -5.76 9.84 3.71
CA ASP A 75 -5.96 11.09 2.98
C ASP A 75 -5.92 10.79 1.48
N ARG A 76 -7.00 11.09 0.76
CA ARG A 76 -7.13 10.90 -0.70
C ARG A 76 -7.01 12.18 -1.50
N ASP A 77 -7.24 13.33 -0.87
CA ASP A 77 -7.38 14.59 -1.56
C ASP A 77 -6.11 15.41 -1.39
N GLY A 78 -5.14 15.17 -2.28
CA GLY A 78 -4.05 16.12 -2.54
C GLY A 78 -4.52 17.43 -3.21
N GLN A 79 -5.82 17.74 -3.13
CA GLN A 79 -6.46 18.98 -3.62
C GLN A 79 -6.20 20.17 -2.70
N ASP A 80 -5.72 19.92 -1.47
CA ASP A 80 -5.36 20.99 -0.56
C ASP A 80 -3.94 21.53 -0.89
N PRO A 81 -3.81 22.82 -1.30
CA PRO A 81 -2.52 23.44 -1.57
C PRO A 81 -1.58 23.48 -0.35
N GLU A 82 -2.07 23.28 0.89
CA GLU A 82 -1.24 23.12 2.09
C GLU A 82 -0.79 21.66 2.35
N SER A 83 -0.83 20.82 1.32
CA SER A 83 -0.53 19.37 1.33
C SER A 83 0.80 18.94 1.97
N GLY A 84 1.75 19.84 2.27
CA GLY A 84 3.05 19.50 2.85
C GLY A 84 3.10 19.40 4.39
N LEU A 85 2.00 19.70 5.11
CA LEU A 85 1.96 19.63 6.58
C LEU A 85 1.24 18.40 7.14
N GLY A 86 0.65 17.56 6.27
CA GLY A 86 -0.08 16.38 6.75
C GLY A 86 0.83 15.43 7.53
N HIS A 87 2.06 15.25 7.05
CA HIS A 87 3.04 14.39 7.69
C HIS A 87 3.41 14.84 9.11
N THR A 88 3.64 16.14 9.32
CA THR A 88 4.03 16.69 10.64
C THR A 88 2.88 16.58 11.64
N VAL A 89 1.65 16.87 11.23
CA VAL A 89 0.47 16.73 12.10
C VAL A 89 0.26 15.28 12.56
N ILE A 90 0.43 14.31 11.65
CA ILE A 90 0.36 12.89 12.02
C ILE A 90 1.49 12.52 12.99
N ALA A 91 2.71 12.98 12.71
CA ALA A 91 3.88 12.75 13.55
C ALA A 91 3.72 13.31 14.98
N ASP A 92 3.20 14.53 15.11
CA ASP A 92 2.97 15.18 16.40
C ASP A 92 1.84 14.48 17.17
N PHE A 93 0.75 14.14 16.49
CA PHE A 93 -0.34 13.36 17.07
C PHE A 93 0.14 12.01 17.61
N LEU A 94 0.94 11.28 16.84
CA LEU A 94 1.51 10.00 17.27
C LEU A 94 2.50 10.14 18.44
N SER A 95 3.11 11.32 18.61
CA SER A 95 4.03 11.60 19.71
C SER A 95 3.31 12.02 21.00
N ALA A 96 2.01 12.33 20.92
CA ALA A 96 1.23 12.79 22.07
C ALA A 96 0.78 11.66 23.01
N PHE A 97 0.96 10.39 22.62
CA PHE A 97 0.55 9.24 23.42
C PHE A 97 1.42 8.01 23.15
N GLU A 98 1.26 7.00 24.00
CA GLU A 98 1.92 5.69 23.87
C GLU A 98 0.88 4.56 23.86
N GLY A 99 1.32 3.36 23.53
CA GLY A 99 0.50 2.15 23.68
C GLY A 99 -0.26 1.73 22.43
N LEU A 100 0.05 2.34 21.28
CA LEU A 100 -0.53 1.99 19.98
C LEU A 100 -0.09 0.58 19.57
N GLU A 101 -1.03 -0.24 19.11
CA GLU A 101 -0.83 -1.64 18.70
C GLU A 101 -0.96 -1.80 17.18
N GLU A 102 -1.81 -0.98 16.55
CA GLU A 102 -2.08 -0.99 15.11
C GLU A 102 -2.06 0.41 14.50
N LEU A 103 -1.34 0.57 13.41
CA LEU A 103 -1.20 1.83 12.71
C LEU A 103 -1.32 1.65 11.20
N PHE A 104 -2.26 2.37 10.59
CA PHE A 104 -2.35 2.54 9.15
C PHE A 104 -2.24 4.01 8.79
N ILE A 105 -1.32 4.34 7.88
CA ILE A 105 -1.16 5.69 7.34
C ILE A 105 -1.17 5.60 5.83
N SER A 106 -2.11 6.30 5.20
CA SER A 106 -2.08 6.63 3.77
C SER A 106 -2.14 8.14 3.61
N HIS A 107 -1.11 8.74 3.02
CA HIS A 107 -1.05 10.19 2.82
C HIS A 107 -0.38 10.58 1.49
N HIS A 108 -0.58 11.85 1.12
CA HIS A 108 0.08 12.51 0.00
C HIS A 108 1.20 13.42 0.51
N GLY A 109 2.14 13.75 -0.37
CA GLY A 109 3.12 14.82 -0.16
C GLY A 109 4.58 14.40 -0.42
N PRO A 110 5.51 15.38 -0.46
CA PRO A 110 6.92 15.16 -0.77
C PRO A 110 7.76 14.69 0.45
N GLU A 111 7.15 14.46 1.61
CA GLU A 111 7.87 14.37 2.89
C GLU A 111 8.68 13.07 3.04
N HIS A 112 9.72 13.06 3.88
CA HIS A 112 10.63 11.91 4.00
C HIS A 112 10.11 10.85 4.97
N ALA A 113 9.99 9.59 4.52
CA ALA A 113 9.32 8.53 5.31
C ALA A 113 9.97 8.28 6.68
N LEU A 114 11.29 8.38 6.72
CA LEU A 114 12.07 8.09 7.91
C LEU A 114 11.75 9.06 9.05
N GLU A 115 11.36 10.29 8.76
CA GLU A 115 11.03 11.26 9.80
C GLU A 115 9.76 10.86 10.56
N LEU A 116 8.69 10.52 9.87
CA LEU A 116 7.49 9.95 10.51
C LEU A 116 7.77 8.60 11.16
N TRP A 117 8.56 7.72 10.52
CA TRP A 117 8.86 6.41 11.11
C TRP A 117 9.65 6.52 12.42
N ARG A 118 10.45 7.58 12.63
CA ARG A 118 11.07 7.86 13.95
C ARG A 118 10.03 8.14 15.02
N ARG A 119 8.92 8.80 14.67
CA ARG A 119 7.80 9.03 15.60
C ARG A 119 6.99 7.75 15.82
N VAL A 120 6.81 6.93 14.78
CA VAL A 120 6.20 5.59 14.92
C VAL A 120 7.03 4.71 15.86
N ALA A 121 8.36 4.78 15.79
CA ALA A 121 9.27 4.03 16.67
C ALA A 121 9.12 4.36 18.16
N HIS A 122 8.48 5.48 18.52
CA HIS A 122 8.09 5.79 19.89
C HIS A 122 7.24 4.65 20.51
N HIS A 123 6.38 4.02 19.70
CA HIS A 123 5.47 2.95 20.10
C HIS A 123 6.10 1.54 20.10
N ARG A 124 7.43 1.43 20.12
CA ARG A 124 8.17 0.15 20.03
C ARG A 124 7.71 -0.93 20.99
N ALA A 125 7.24 -0.57 22.18
CA ALA A 125 6.82 -1.53 23.19
C ALA A 125 5.52 -2.27 22.81
N THR A 126 4.64 -1.63 22.05
CA THR A 126 3.27 -2.12 21.82
C THR A 126 2.92 -2.32 20.35
N LEU A 127 3.52 -1.56 19.42
CA LEU A 127 3.12 -1.59 18.02
C LEU A 127 3.45 -2.94 17.37
N LYS A 128 2.43 -3.63 16.86
CA LYS A 128 2.54 -4.95 16.22
C LYS A 128 2.18 -4.93 14.74
N ASN A 129 1.24 -4.08 14.35
CA ASN A 129 0.72 -4.04 12.98
C ASN A 129 0.95 -2.67 12.39
N PHE A 130 1.74 -2.59 11.32
CA PHE A 130 2.07 -1.32 10.67
C PHE A 130 1.81 -1.39 9.17
N VAL A 131 1.05 -0.42 8.67
CA VAL A 131 0.80 -0.25 7.24
C VAL A 131 1.09 1.18 6.83
N TYR A 132 1.97 1.33 5.85
CA TYR A 132 2.37 2.62 5.33
C TYR A 132 2.16 2.66 3.81
N HIS A 133 1.36 3.64 3.38
CA HIS A 133 1.00 3.85 1.99
C HIS A 133 1.27 5.31 1.61
N ARG A 134 2.34 5.54 0.86
CA ARG A 134 2.63 6.86 0.31
C ARG A 134 2.08 7.00 -1.10
N ARG A 135 1.43 8.13 -1.36
CA ARG A 135 0.86 8.46 -2.66
C ARG A 135 1.37 9.79 -3.18
N ALA A 136 1.49 9.89 -4.49
CA ALA A 136 1.74 11.14 -5.19
C ALA A 136 0.53 11.47 -6.07
N VAL A 137 0.43 12.74 -6.45
CA VAL A 137 -0.53 13.22 -7.44
C VAL A 137 0.27 13.67 -8.67
N SER A 138 -0.09 13.14 -9.83
CA SER A 138 0.48 13.52 -11.12
C SER A 138 -0.58 14.13 -12.02
N LEU A 139 -0.14 15.01 -12.91
CA LEU A 139 -0.95 15.53 -14.01
C LEU A 139 -0.92 14.53 -15.15
N GLU A 140 -2.08 14.04 -15.56
CA GLU A 140 -2.23 13.35 -16.84
C GLU A 140 -2.32 14.40 -17.95
N GLN A 141 -1.39 14.34 -18.90
CA GLN A 141 -1.40 15.18 -20.09
C GLN A 141 -2.13 14.45 -21.21
N ALA A 142 -3.42 14.17 -21.03
CA ALA A 142 -4.27 13.77 -22.15
C ALA A 142 -4.62 15.02 -22.98
N SER A 143 -4.59 14.88 -24.31
CA SER A 143 -4.54 15.97 -25.32
C SER A 143 -5.75 16.92 -25.39
N SER A 144 -6.63 16.94 -24.39
CA SER A 144 -7.69 17.97 -24.26
C SER A 144 -8.25 18.18 -22.85
N TYR A 145 -7.80 17.42 -21.84
CA TYR A 145 -8.25 17.57 -20.44
C TYR A 145 -7.09 17.29 -19.48
N ARG A 146 -6.85 18.22 -18.54
CA ARG A 146 -5.90 18.01 -17.43
C ARG A 146 -6.63 17.25 -16.32
N SER A 147 -6.37 15.95 -16.21
CA SER A 147 -6.86 15.14 -15.09
C SER A 147 -5.74 14.95 -14.07
N LEU A 148 -6.02 15.18 -12.79
CA LEU A 148 -5.11 14.81 -11.71
C LEU A 148 -5.38 13.36 -11.34
N TYR A 149 -4.35 12.51 -11.32
CA TYR A 149 -4.48 11.14 -10.83
C TYR A 149 -3.48 10.88 -9.72
N SER A 150 -3.90 10.07 -8.75
CA SER A 150 -3.03 9.64 -7.66
C SER A 150 -2.44 8.27 -7.93
N HIS A 151 -1.14 8.10 -7.73
CA HIS A 151 -0.44 6.82 -7.86
C HIS A 151 0.42 6.54 -6.61
N ASP A 152 0.86 5.28 -6.44
CA ASP A 152 1.72 4.91 -5.32
C ASP A 152 3.15 5.41 -5.54
N VAL A 153 3.80 5.86 -4.48
CA VAL A 153 5.21 6.24 -4.52
C VAL A 153 6.08 5.01 -4.30
N LEU A 154 6.82 4.61 -5.34
CA LEU A 154 7.47 3.30 -5.47
C LEU A 154 8.57 3.02 -4.44
N ASP A 155 9.22 4.05 -3.89
CA ASP A 155 10.25 3.98 -2.83
C ASP A 155 9.70 4.30 -1.43
N LEU A 156 8.39 4.50 -1.28
CA LEU A 156 7.81 5.06 -0.06
C LEU A 156 8.44 6.41 0.32
N GLY A 157 9.03 7.12 -0.66
CA GLY A 157 10.02 8.19 -0.55
C GLY A 157 10.92 8.14 0.68
N VAL A 158 11.55 6.97 0.82
CA VAL A 158 12.88 6.84 1.38
C VAL A 158 13.87 7.37 0.34
N LEU A 159 14.71 8.32 0.73
CA LEU A 159 15.70 8.91 -0.16
C LEU A 159 16.84 7.92 -0.49
N PRO A 160 17.47 8.02 -1.67
CA PRO A 160 18.61 7.17 -2.03
C PRO A 160 19.75 7.21 -1.00
N GLU A 161 20.06 8.38 -0.45
CA GLU A 161 21.12 8.55 0.55
C GLU A 161 20.79 7.79 1.84
N ASP A 162 19.50 7.77 2.21
CA ASP A 162 19.03 7.02 3.37
C ASP A 162 19.04 5.51 3.12
N VAL A 163 18.72 5.07 1.89
CA VAL A 163 18.88 3.66 1.48
C VAL A 163 20.34 3.24 1.66
N CYS A 164 21.30 4.00 1.12
CA CYS A 164 22.73 3.68 1.27
C CYS A 164 23.16 3.59 2.74
N ARG A 165 22.66 4.51 3.59
CA ARG A 165 22.95 4.48 5.04
C ARG A 165 22.38 3.25 5.72
N ILE A 166 21.16 2.83 5.35
CA ILE A 166 20.50 1.64 5.91
C ILE A 166 21.20 0.36 5.44
N GLU A 167 21.68 0.31 4.21
CA GLU A 167 22.43 -0.84 3.71
C GLU A 167 23.76 -1.04 4.45
N VAL A 168 24.44 0.06 4.81
CA VAL A 168 25.67 0.02 5.62
C VAL A 168 25.36 -0.32 7.08
N ASP A 169 24.34 0.30 7.67
CA ASP A 169 23.91 0.07 9.05
C ASP A 169 22.38 -0.03 9.12
N PRO A 170 21.82 -1.25 9.15
CA PRO A 170 20.38 -1.46 9.22
C PRO A 170 19.71 -0.78 10.42
N LEU A 171 20.45 -0.49 11.50
CA LEU A 171 19.89 0.21 12.67
C LEU A 171 19.58 1.68 12.39
N LYS A 172 20.05 2.26 11.28
CA LYS A 172 19.65 3.59 10.80
C LYS A 172 18.20 3.62 10.31
N ASN A 173 17.62 2.47 9.99
CA ASN A 173 16.20 2.38 9.69
C ASN A 173 15.39 2.52 10.99
N PRO A 174 14.50 3.53 11.12
CA PRO A 174 13.72 3.71 12.35
C PRO A 174 12.84 2.51 12.71
N LEU A 175 12.43 1.70 11.72
CA LEU A 175 11.65 0.49 11.94
C LEU A 175 12.46 -0.61 12.65
N ALA A 176 13.80 -0.50 12.71
CA ALA A 176 14.65 -1.41 13.46
C ALA A 176 14.31 -1.48 14.95
N ALA A 177 13.71 -0.43 15.52
CA ALA A 177 13.27 -0.42 16.91
C ALA A 177 11.98 -1.24 17.16
N LEU A 178 11.24 -1.61 16.11
CA LEU A 178 9.89 -2.20 16.24
C LEU A 178 9.90 -3.72 16.09
N ASP A 179 9.12 -4.42 16.92
CA ASP A 179 8.91 -5.86 16.82
C ASP A 179 7.53 -6.15 16.23
N LEU A 180 7.39 -5.82 14.94
CA LEU A 180 6.17 -5.95 14.16
C LEU A 180 5.86 -7.41 13.86
N ASN A 181 4.57 -7.76 13.87
CA ASN A 181 3.99 -9.03 13.42
C ASN A 181 3.53 -8.94 11.96
N PHE A 182 2.95 -7.81 11.58
CA PHE A 182 2.44 -7.53 10.25
C PHE A 182 3.02 -6.22 9.72
N MET A 183 3.47 -6.23 8.47
CA MET A 183 3.92 -5.03 7.77
C MET A 183 3.30 -4.95 6.37
N GLY A 184 2.62 -3.84 6.07
CA GLY A 184 2.08 -3.56 4.74
C GLY A 184 2.70 -2.30 4.12
N LEU A 185 3.33 -2.42 2.94
CA LEU A 185 4.05 -1.32 2.30
C LEU A 185 3.67 -1.20 0.83
N CYS A 186 3.45 0.02 0.34
CA CYS A 186 3.26 0.29 -1.10
C CYS A 186 4.59 0.50 -1.85
N CYS A 187 5.53 -0.44 -1.71
CA CYS A 187 6.87 -0.33 -2.28
C CYS A 187 7.09 -1.42 -3.32
N VAL A 188 7.78 -1.07 -4.40
CA VAL A 188 8.13 -2.03 -5.45
C VAL A 188 9.15 -3.06 -4.89
N PRO A 189 9.03 -4.37 -5.20
CA PRO A 189 9.87 -5.42 -4.60
C PRO A 189 11.38 -5.15 -4.60
N GLN A 190 11.91 -4.56 -5.67
CA GLN A 190 13.33 -4.25 -5.86
C GLN A 190 13.88 -3.26 -4.81
N ARG A 191 13.01 -2.43 -4.23
CA ARG A 191 13.39 -1.39 -3.26
C ARG A 191 13.11 -1.78 -1.80
N LEU A 192 12.48 -2.93 -1.57
CA LEU A 192 12.07 -3.36 -0.23
C LEU A 192 13.20 -3.94 0.61
N LYS A 193 14.22 -4.55 -0.02
CA LYS A 193 15.27 -5.27 0.70
C LYS A 193 15.96 -4.41 1.78
N PRO A 194 16.45 -3.19 1.49
CA PRO A 194 17.07 -2.33 2.51
C PRO A 194 16.14 -2.02 3.69
N ILE A 195 14.86 -1.75 3.39
CA ILE A 195 13.82 -1.42 4.38
C ILE A 195 13.56 -2.60 5.33
N LEU A 196 13.74 -3.82 4.84
CA LEU A 196 13.45 -5.05 5.58
C LEU A 196 14.68 -5.65 6.27
N LEU A 197 15.90 -5.17 5.99
CA LEU A 197 17.13 -5.66 6.61
C LEU A 197 17.05 -5.77 8.15
N PRO A 198 16.46 -4.81 8.90
CA PRO A 198 16.41 -4.90 10.35
C PRO A 198 15.62 -6.09 10.88
N PHE A 199 14.74 -6.68 10.09
CA PHE A 199 13.90 -7.81 10.49
C PHE A 199 14.55 -9.17 10.22
N THR A 200 15.69 -9.21 9.50
CA THR A 200 16.42 -10.45 9.24
C THR A 200 17.02 -11.08 10.50
N SER A 201 17.33 -10.26 11.50
CA SER A 201 17.82 -10.67 12.82
C SER A 201 16.71 -10.87 13.86
N LYS A 202 15.45 -10.57 13.51
CA LYS A 202 14.29 -10.62 14.41
C LYS A 202 13.44 -11.86 14.18
N THR A 203 12.59 -12.16 15.15
CA THR A 203 11.65 -13.29 15.11
C THR A 203 10.18 -12.87 15.12
N SER A 204 9.89 -11.56 15.04
CA SER A 204 8.54 -11.03 15.21
C SER A 204 7.73 -11.02 13.91
N LEU A 205 8.34 -10.66 12.78
CA LEU A 205 7.61 -10.36 11.54
C LEU A 205 7.13 -11.64 10.86
N LYS A 206 5.81 -11.84 10.83
CA LYS A 206 5.15 -13.04 10.28
C LYS A 206 4.54 -12.79 8.92
N VAL A 207 4.05 -11.58 8.64
CA VAL A 207 3.38 -11.25 7.39
C VAL A 207 3.93 -9.98 6.79
N LEU A 208 4.29 -10.07 5.51
CA LEU A 208 4.67 -8.93 4.68
C LEU A 208 3.66 -8.79 3.55
N HIS A 209 3.04 -7.62 3.45
CA HIS A 209 2.11 -7.27 2.40
C HIS A 209 2.69 -6.18 1.50
N ILE A 210 3.02 -6.55 0.26
CA ILE A 210 3.39 -5.65 -0.81
C ILE A 210 2.11 -5.12 -1.47
N ARG A 211 1.78 -3.87 -1.17
CA ARG A 211 0.53 -3.23 -1.57
C ARG A 211 0.71 -2.55 -2.93
N GLN A 212 -0.11 -2.93 -3.90
CA GLN A 212 -0.17 -2.24 -5.19
C GLN A 212 -1.58 -1.69 -5.39
N SER A 213 -1.73 -0.38 -5.53
CA SER A 213 -3.04 0.25 -5.74
C SER A 213 -3.54 0.08 -7.18
N ARG A 214 -4.84 0.29 -7.36
CA ARG A 214 -5.50 0.18 -8.68
C ARG A 214 -5.03 1.25 -9.65
N SER A 215 -4.91 2.48 -9.19
CA SER A 215 -4.49 3.59 -10.04
C SER A 215 -3.08 3.40 -10.60
N MET A 216 -2.19 2.69 -9.90
CA MET A 216 -0.90 2.31 -10.46
C MET A 216 -1.02 1.31 -11.62
N LEU A 217 -1.91 0.31 -11.52
CA LEU A 217 -2.15 -0.58 -12.65
C LEU A 217 -2.81 0.14 -13.81
N ASP A 218 -3.78 1.01 -13.55
CA ASP A 218 -4.46 1.71 -14.64
C ASP A 218 -3.51 2.66 -15.38
N ALA A 219 -2.55 3.27 -14.67
CA ALA A 219 -1.56 4.18 -15.27
C ALA A 219 -0.44 3.46 -16.03
N PHE A 220 -0.02 2.27 -15.58
CA PHE A 220 1.20 1.62 -16.09
C PHE A 220 0.98 0.21 -16.67
N ASP A 221 -0.18 -0.42 -16.45
CA ASP A 221 -0.54 -1.79 -16.86
C ASP A 221 0.49 -2.87 -16.44
N VAL A 222 1.22 -2.64 -15.33
CA VAL A 222 2.25 -3.59 -14.88
C VAL A 222 2.03 -4.06 -13.43
N PRO A 223 1.48 -5.27 -13.23
CA PRO A 223 1.48 -5.93 -11.92
C PRO A 223 2.92 -6.18 -11.44
N TRP A 224 3.17 -5.98 -10.15
CA TRP A 224 4.51 -6.20 -9.61
C TRP A 224 4.87 -7.69 -9.49
N ALA A 225 3.89 -8.55 -9.20
CA ALA A 225 4.16 -9.96 -8.93
C ALA A 225 4.02 -10.90 -10.14
N LEU A 226 3.12 -10.61 -11.07
CA LEU A 226 2.72 -11.52 -12.15
C LEU A 226 2.90 -10.89 -13.53
N PHE A 227 3.26 -11.70 -14.52
CA PHE A 227 3.14 -11.30 -15.91
C PHE A 227 1.65 -11.13 -16.29
N PRO A 228 1.26 -10.07 -17.02
CA PRO A 228 -0.07 -9.97 -17.59
C PRO A 228 -0.28 -11.12 -18.58
N SER A 229 -1.33 -11.93 -18.38
CA SER A 229 -1.69 -12.99 -19.33
C SER A 229 -1.98 -12.41 -20.73
N ARG A 230 -1.45 -13.05 -21.79
CA ARG A 230 -1.64 -12.63 -23.19
C ARG A 230 -3.11 -12.48 -23.58
N SER A 231 -4.00 -13.34 -23.06
CA SER A 231 -5.45 -13.31 -23.31
C SER A 231 -6.18 -12.14 -22.64
N ARG A 232 -5.52 -11.43 -21.70
CA ARG A 232 -6.08 -10.23 -21.03
C ARG A 232 -5.62 -8.92 -21.66
N ARG A 233 -4.53 -8.92 -22.44
CA ARG A 233 -4.14 -7.77 -23.27
C ARG A 233 -5.23 -7.38 -24.27
N SER A 234 -5.99 -8.36 -24.78
CA SER A 234 -7.08 -8.15 -25.75
C SER A 234 -8.37 -7.61 -25.12
N ARG A 235 -8.70 -7.98 -23.86
CA ARG A 235 -9.90 -7.45 -23.16
C ARG A 235 -9.73 -6.02 -22.63
N LEU A 236 -8.51 -5.62 -22.29
CA LEU A 236 -8.22 -4.24 -21.86
C LEU A 236 -8.07 -3.27 -23.05
N ARG A 237 -7.59 -3.76 -24.20
CA ARG A 237 -7.55 -2.95 -25.45
C ARG A 237 -8.93 -2.63 -26.04
N LEU A 238 -9.99 -3.31 -25.63
CA LEU A 238 -11.35 -3.01 -26.09
C LEU A 238 -11.97 -1.76 -25.41
N ALA A 239 -11.28 -1.14 -24.45
CA ALA A 239 -11.74 0.03 -23.72
C ALA A 239 -10.98 1.33 -24.05
N SER A 240 -10.23 1.39 -25.16
CA SER A 240 -9.58 2.62 -25.60
C SER A 240 -9.89 2.90 -27.08
N PRO A 241 -10.42 4.09 -27.44
CA PRO A 241 -10.48 4.53 -28.82
C PRO A 241 -9.06 4.70 -29.38
N GLN A 242 -8.87 4.30 -30.64
CA GLN A 242 -7.60 4.36 -31.35
C GLN A 242 -7.04 5.79 -31.52
N SER A 243 -5.72 5.84 -31.80
CA SER A 243 -4.87 6.99 -32.19
C SER A 243 -4.13 7.66 -31.03
N GLY A 244 -2.80 7.85 -31.02
CA GLY A 244 -1.77 7.73 -32.04
C GLY A 244 -0.38 7.91 -31.38
N SER A 245 0.67 7.73 -32.17
CA SER A 245 2.10 7.62 -31.82
C SER A 245 2.65 8.45 -30.65
N GLY A 246 3.38 7.78 -29.75
CA GLY A 246 4.32 8.38 -28.80
C GLY A 246 5.30 7.31 -28.30
N ASN A 247 6.61 7.57 -28.41
CA ASN A 247 7.72 6.61 -28.27
C ASN A 247 7.71 5.81 -26.94
N PRO A 248 8.08 4.51 -26.95
CA PRO A 248 8.39 3.77 -25.73
C PRO A 248 9.71 4.26 -25.12
N ILE A 249 9.73 4.40 -23.80
CA ILE A 249 10.96 4.60 -23.02
C ILE A 249 11.74 3.28 -23.04
N GLU A 250 12.95 3.30 -23.62
CA GLU A 250 13.88 2.18 -23.70
C GLU A 250 14.37 1.77 -22.31
N TRP A 251 14.13 0.52 -21.93
CA TRP A 251 15.02 -0.22 -21.05
C TRP A 251 15.80 -1.18 -21.93
N ALA A 252 17.07 -0.85 -22.19
CA ALA A 252 17.96 -1.67 -23.00
C ALA A 252 18.24 -3.01 -22.29
N SER A 253 18.07 -4.09 -23.05
CA SER A 253 18.73 -5.37 -22.82
C SER A 253 19.20 -5.87 -24.19
N GLU A 254 20.51 -5.89 -24.37
CA GLU A 254 21.20 -6.35 -25.58
C GLU A 254 21.21 -7.89 -25.66
N GLU A 255 21.33 -8.34 -26.92
CA GLU A 255 21.61 -9.69 -27.44
C GLU A 255 20.42 -10.67 -27.38
N ALA A 256 19.95 -11.31 -28.47
CA ALA A 256 20.70 -11.98 -29.53
C ALA A 256 19.83 -12.24 -30.77
N ASP A 257 20.47 -12.24 -31.95
CA ASP A 257 20.24 -12.98 -33.21
C ASP A 257 18.80 -13.06 -33.76
N GLY A 258 18.47 -12.65 -34.98
CA GLY A 258 19.19 -12.82 -36.24
C GLY A 258 18.24 -13.53 -37.23
N LEU A 259 18.14 -12.97 -38.45
CA LEU A 259 17.68 -13.59 -39.70
C LEU A 259 16.23 -13.35 -40.22
N ASP A 260 16.23 -12.48 -41.24
CA ASP A 260 15.57 -12.51 -42.56
C ASP A 260 14.08 -12.30 -42.83
N SER A 261 13.93 -11.44 -43.83
CA SER A 261 12.77 -10.89 -44.50
C SER A 261 12.19 -11.86 -45.53
N ALA A 262 10.85 -12.00 -45.56
CA ALA A 262 10.12 -12.28 -46.80
C ALA A 262 8.66 -11.83 -46.68
N ASN A 263 8.27 -10.88 -47.54
CA ASN A 263 6.89 -10.58 -47.91
C ASN A 263 6.27 -11.81 -48.60
N SER A 264 5.07 -12.21 -48.20
CA SER A 264 4.11 -12.85 -49.12
C SER A 264 2.67 -12.61 -48.67
N THR A 265 1.91 -12.10 -49.62
CA THR A 265 0.46 -11.88 -49.62
C THR A 265 -0.35 -13.17 -49.50
N ALA A 266 -1.56 -13.00 -48.99
CA ALA A 266 -2.60 -13.96 -48.60
C ALA A 266 -2.91 -15.16 -49.53
N ASP A 267 -3.36 -16.26 -48.91
CA ASP A 267 -4.71 -16.80 -49.14
C ASP A 267 -5.21 -17.61 -47.91
N PRO A 268 -6.51 -17.55 -47.53
CA PRO A 268 -7.04 -18.19 -46.33
C PRO A 268 -7.83 -19.47 -46.67
N LYS A 269 -7.39 -20.62 -46.16
CA LYS A 269 -8.20 -21.85 -46.01
C LYS A 269 -7.39 -22.84 -45.18
N ASP A 270 -7.78 -22.99 -43.92
CA ASP A 270 -8.34 -24.25 -43.44
C ASP A 270 -8.74 -24.08 -41.97
N ALA A 271 -9.98 -24.47 -41.69
CA ALA A 271 -10.59 -24.42 -40.40
C ALA A 271 -10.04 -25.58 -39.56
N ASP A 272 -9.05 -25.30 -38.72
CA ASP A 272 -8.66 -26.20 -37.64
C ASP A 272 -9.29 -25.75 -36.32
N ASP A 273 -10.04 -26.72 -35.77
CA ASP A 273 -10.63 -26.84 -34.44
C ASP A 273 -9.91 -26.00 -33.34
N PRO A 274 -10.59 -25.11 -32.60
CA PRO A 274 -9.98 -24.44 -31.47
C PRO A 274 -9.86 -25.45 -30.34
N SER A 275 -8.73 -26.17 -30.32
CA SER A 275 -8.26 -26.83 -29.11
C SER A 275 -8.34 -25.84 -27.95
N PRO A 276 -8.84 -26.22 -26.77
CA PRO A 276 -8.96 -25.30 -25.65
C PRO A 276 -7.56 -24.81 -25.33
N GLU A 277 -7.29 -23.51 -25.60
CA GLU A 277 -6.04 -22.85 -25.23
C GLU A 277 -5.73 -23.25 -23.79
N LYS A 278 -4.70 -24.07 -23.59
CA LYS A 278 -4.20 -24.42 -22.26
C LYS A 278 -3.88 -23.08 -21.61
N SER A 279 -4.73 -22.65 -20.68
CA SER A 279 -4.54 -21.41 -19.95
C SER A 279 -3.20 -21.50 -19.23
N GLU A 280 -2.15 -20.87 -19.79
CA GLU A 280 -0.85 -20.84 -19.14
C GLU A 280 -1.05 -20.27 -17.73
N GLU A 281 -0.57 -21.01 -16.74
CA GLU A 281 -0.63 -20.54 -15.36
C GLU A 281 0.12 -19.21 -15.24
N PRO A 282 -0.44 -18.22 -14.51
CA PRO A 282 0.21 -16.94 -14.31
C PRO A 282 1.63 -17.09 -13.76
N LYS A 283 2.64 -16.68 -14.53
CA LYS A 283 4.05 -16.77 -14.13
C LYS A 283 4.43 -15.58 -13.24
N LEU A 284 5.18 -15.86 -12.17
CA LEU A 284 5.81 -14.83 -11.35
C LEU A 284 6.84 -14.05 -12.17
N ARG A 285 6.91 -12.73 -11.96
CA ARG A 285 7.95 -11.90 -12.55
C ARG A 285 9.32 -12.21 -11.93
N PRO A 286 10.42 -12.15 -12.71
CA PRO A 286 11.75 -12.46 -12.20
C PRO A 286 12.13 -11.66 -10.96
N GLU A 287 11.83 -10.37 -10.94
CA GLU A 287 12.22 -9.48 -9.85
C GLU A 287 11.43 -9.76 -8.57
N PHE A 288 10.15 -10.07 -8.70
CA PHE A 288 9.32 -10.50 -7.57
C PHE A 288 9.75 -11.87 -7.04
N ARG A 289 10.07 -12.81 -7.94
CA ARG A 289 10.59 -14.13 -7.58
C ARG A 289 11.92 -14.02 -6.84
N GLN A 290 12.87 -13.23 -7.35
CA GLN A 290 14.16 -13.00 -6.70
C GLN A 290 13.98 -12.39 -5.30
N PHE A 291 13.06 -11.42 -5.16
CA PHE A 291 12.71 -10.88 -3.85
C PHE A 291 12.12 -11.94 -2.91
N ALA A 292 11.19 -12.77 -3.39
CA ALA A 292 10.58 -13.84 -2.62
C ALA A 292 11.60 -14.90 -2.16
N GLU A 293 12.50 -15.30 -3.06
CA GLU A 293 13.60 -16.23 -2.75
C GLU A 293 14.54 -15.65 -1.71
N TRP A 294 14.88 -14.36 -1.80
CA TRP A 294 15.67 -13.70 -0.76
C TRP A 294 14.93 -13.66 0.58
N VAL A 295 13.68 -13.20 0.62
CA VAL A 295 12.98 -12.94 1.88
C VAL A 295 12.66 -14.24 2.64
N PHE A 296 12.41 -15.34 1.93
CA PHE A 296 12.24 -16.66 2.52
C PHE A 296 13.56 -17.43 2.68
N GLY A 297 14.64 -16.99 2.03
CA GLY A 297 15.95 -17.64 2.04
C GLY A 297 16.71 -17.54 3.37
N PRO A 298 17.92 -18.13 3.44
CA PRO A 298 18.72 -18.21 4.66
C PRO A 298 19.18 -16.84 5.19
N HIS A 299 19.28 -15.85 4.31
CA HIS A 299 19.63 -14.46 4.63
C HIS A 299 18.40 -13.53 4.66
N GLY A 300 17.19 -14.10 4.62
CA GLY A 300 15.92 -13.38 4.67
C GLY A 300 15.37 -13.23 6.08
N ILE A 301 14.05 -13.09 6.18
CA ILE A 301 13.35 -12.91 7.46
C ILE A 301 12.86 -14.27 7.95
N ARG A 302 13.58 -14.86 8.92
CA ARG A 302 13.33 -16.23 9.40
C ARG A 302 11.90 -16.45 9.92
N SER A 303 11.32 -15.47 10.60
CA SER A 303 9.96 -15.55 11.15
C SER A 303 8.86 -15.35 10.11
N LEU A 304 9.18 -14.91 8.90
CA LEU A 304 8.18 -14.59 7.88
C LEU A 304 7.47 -15.86 7.43
N GLN A 305 6.15 -15.90 7.58
CA GLN A 305 5.30 -17.03 7.19
C GLN A 305 4.58 -16.75 5.87
N LEU A 306 4.18 -15.49 5.65
CA LEU A 306 3.34 -15.09 4.52
C LEU A 306 3.91 -13.87 3.81
N LEU A 307 4.06 -13.97 2.49
CA LEU A 307 4.30 -12.85 1.59
C LEU A 307 3.07 -12.67 0.71
N VAL A 308 2.42 -11.52 0.85
CA VAL A 308 1.20 -11.17 0.13
C VAL A 308 1.50 -10.02 -0.82
N CYS A 309 1.03 -10.09 -2.07
CA CYS A 309 1.16 -8.99 -3.02
C CYS A 309 -0.17 -8.65 -3.70
N GLY A 310 -0.43 -7.35 -3.87
CA GLY A 310 -1.58 -6.80 -4.59
C GLY A 310 -2.61 -6.11 -3.68
N ASN A 311 -3.78 -5.80 -4.26
CA ASN A 311 -4.85 -5.10 -3.56
C ASN A 311 -5.91 -6.07 -2.99
N TYR A 312 -5.95 -6.17 -1.66
CA TYR A 312 -6.89 -7.04 -0.96
C TYR A 312 -8.17 -6.33 -0.52
N ALA A 313 -8.20 -5.00 -0.61
CA ALA A 313 -9.38 -4.20 -0.30
C ALA A 313 -10.44 -4.25 -1.42
N ASN A 314 -10.08 -4.68 -2.64
CA ASN A 314 -11.01 -4.88 -3.75
C ASN A 314 -11.04 -6.34 -4.20
N ASN A 315 -12.10 -7.07 -3.89
CA ASN A 315 -12.28 -8.51 -4.18
C ASN A 315 -12.09 -8.92 -5.65
N ASN A 316 -12.20 -7.97 -6.57
CA ASN A 316 -12.07 -8.23 -8.00
C ASN A 316 -10.65 -8.00 -8.53
N TRP A 317 -9.64 -7.88 -7.66
CA TRP A 317 -8.25 -7.68 -8.08
C TRP A 317 -7.68 -8.96 -8.72
N PRO A 318 -7.31 -8.93 -10.02
CA PRO A 318 -6.91 -10.13 -10.74
C PRO A 318 -5.47 -10.58 -10.49
N TYR A 319 -4.65 -9.74 -9.84
CA TYR A 319 -3.21 -9.94 -9.69
C TYR A 319 -2.82 -10.03 -8.22
N ARG A 320 -3.55 -10.88 -7.48
CA ARG A 320 -3.24 -11.20 -6.08
C ARG A 320 -2.29 -12.38 -6.06
N VAL A 321 -1.24 -12.27 -5.26
CA VAL A 321 -0.31 -13.37 -5.01
C VAL A 321 -0.20 -13.56 -3.51
N VAL A 322 -0.18 -14.82 -3.10
CA VAL A 322 0.12 -15.25 -1.74
C VAL A 322 1.18 -16.34 -1.85
N LEU A 323 2.31 -16.13 -1.17
CA LEU A 323 3.36 -17.12 -0.99
C LEU A 323 3.46 -17.48 0.50
N GLU A 324 3.43 -18.76 0.80
CA GLU A 324 3.62 -19.30 2.14
C GLU A 324 5.00 -19.92 2.26
N ARG A 325 5.68 -19.70 3.39
CA ARG A 325 6.96 -20.37 3.68
C ARG A 325 6.78 -21.89 3.64
N SER A 326 7.71 -22.59 2.99
CA SER A 326 7.74 -24.05 3.02
C SER A 326 8.19 -24.55 4.40
N THR A 327 7.43 -25.47 5.01
CA THR A 327 7.73 -26.04 6.34
C THR A 327 8.38 -27.43 6.29
N GLY A 328 8.88 -27.85 5.12
CA GLY A 328 9.55 -29.13 4.93
C GLY A 328 8.59 -30.24 4.49
N GLY A 329 8.62 -30.53 3.19
CA GLY A 329 7.95 -31.66 2.53
C GLY A 329 8.27 -31.66 1.04
N GLU A 330 9.09 -32.62 0.60
CA GLU A 330 9.46 -33.08 -0.77
C GLU A 330 9.70 -32.07 -1.92
N GLY A 331 9.70 -30.76 -1.69
CA GLY A 331 10.10 -29.75 -2.66
C GLY A 331 11.24 -28.88 -2.14
N ASN A 332 12.32 -28.75 -2.89
CA ASN A 332 13.46 -27.86 -2.62
C ASN A 332 13.10 -26.34 -2.65
N GLY A 333 11.82 -25.99 -2.68
CA GLY A 333 11.34 -24.60 -2.74
C GLY A 333 11.30 -23.93 -1.37
N LEU A 334 11.74 -22.68 -1.30
CA LEU A 334 11.70 -21.85 -0.08
C LEU A 334 10.26 -21.45 0.32
N PHE A 335 9.34 -21.49 -0.64
CA PHE A 335 7.93 -21.18 -0.49
C PHE A 335 7.09 -22.11 -1.37
N ARG A 336 5.83 -22.29 -0.98
CA ARG A 336 4.84 -23.05 -1.77
C ARG A 336 4.49 -22.29 -3.04
N ASP A 337 4.12 -23.03 -4.09
CA ASP A 337 3.69 -22.43 -5.36
C ASP A 337 2.60 -21.36 -5.13
N PRO A 338 2.62 -20.28 -5.91
CA PRO A 338 1.73 -19.15 -5.69
C PRO A 338 0.27 -19.59 -5.69
N ILE A 339 -0.45 -19.23 -4.63
CA ILE A 339 -1.90 -19.42 -4.56
C ILE A 339 -2.53 -18.36 -5.46
N LEU A 340 -2.66 -18.69 -6.76
CA LEU A 340 -3.17 -17.80 -7.81
C LEU A 340 -4.70 -17.74 -7.88
N ARG A 341 -5.38 -18.63 -7.15
CA ARG A 341 -6.83 -18.65 -6.98
C ARG A 341 -7.12 -18.57 -5.49
N LEU A 342 -8.14 -17.79 -5.12
CA LEU A 342 -8.74 -17.63 -3.79
C LEU A 342 -9.22 -18.96 -3.16
N GLN A 343 -8.42 -20.02 -3.13
CA GLN A 343 -8.52 -20.96 -2.02
C GLN A 343 -8.14 -20.15 -0.79
N ARG A 344 -9.13 -19.90 0.06
CA ARG A 344 -8.98 -19.15 1.30
C ARG A 344 -7.93 -19.86 2.15
N SER A 345 -6.67 -19.45 2.03
CA SER A 345 -5.67 -19.80 3.01
C SER A 345 -6.15 -19.25 4.35
N GLU A 346 -6.24 -20.10 5.36
CA GLU A 346 -6.60 -19.70 6.72
C GLU A 346 -5.70 -18.57 7.23
N ALA A 347 -4.44 -18.54 6.78
CA ALA A 347 -3.50 -17.47 7.08
C ALA A 347 -3.95 -16.14 6.46
N VAL A 348 -4.41 -16.12 5.20
CA VAL A 348 -4.91 -14.89 4.58
C VAL A 348 -6.16 -14.37 5.29
N GLU A 349 -7.02 -15.28 5.74
CA GLU A 349 -8.24 -14.93 6.48
C GLU A 349 -7.92 -14.32 7.86
N ALA A 350 -6.91 -14.85 8.57
CA ALA A 350 -6.48 -14.31 9.85
C ALA A 350 -6.00 -12.85 9.78
N TYR A 351 -5.53 -12.39 8.61
CA TYR A 351 -5.06 -11.03 8.38
C TYR A 351 -5.98 -10.21 7.47
N ARG A 352 -7.22 -10.66 7.21
CA ARG A 352 -8.14 -10.04 6.24
C ARG A 352 -8.31 -8.54 6.47
N ASP A 353 -8.53 -8.12 7.71
CA ASP A 353 -8.81 -6.71 8.03
C ASP A 353 -7.59 -5.83 7.73
N LEU A 354 -6.39 -6.30 8.07
CA LEU A 354 -5.11 -5.61 7.82
C LEU A 354 -4.75 -5.57 6.32
N LEU A 355 -5.03 -6.65 5.59
CA LEU A 355 -4.86 -6.72 4.14
C LEU A 355 -5.85 -5.80 3.40
N GLY A 356 -7.06 -5.65 3.94
CA GLY A 356 -8.18 -4.90 3.36
C GLY A 356 -8.20 -3.41 3.66
N VAL A 357 -7.28 -2.90 4.49
CA VAL A 357 -7.32 -1.48 4.91
C VAL A 357 -7.26 -0.52 3.71
N CYS A 358 -8.16 0.48 3.68
CA CYS A 358 -8.31 1.52 2.64
C CYS A 358 -8.44 0.97 1.18
N PRO A 359 -9.67 0.59 0.74
CA PRO A 359 -9.93 0.29 -0.67
C PRO A 359 -9.80 1.55 -1.51
N VAL A 360 -8.71 1.62 -2.27
CA VAL A 360 -8.56 2.58 -3.37
C VAL A 360 -9.60 2.22 -4.43
N ARG A 361 -10.82 2.75 -4.28
CA ARG A 361 -11.81 2.81 -5.35
C ARG A 361 -11.40 3.97 -6.25
N ASN A 362 -11.22 3.71 -7.54
CA ASN A 362 -11.19 4.77 -8.53
C ASN A 362 -12.54 5.47 -8.51
N TRP A 363 -12.50 6.79 -8.53
CA TRP A 363 -13.65 7.59 -8.90
C TRP A 363 -13.96 7.24 -10.37
N ILE A 364 -15.01 6.46 -10.60
CA ILE A 364 -15.75 6.59 -11.86
C ILE A 364 -16.57 7.85 -11.63
N GLY A 365 -16.23 8.93 -12.33
CA GLY A 365 -16.86 10.22 -12.15
C GLY A 365 -18.38 10.09 -12.10
N SER A 366 -18.98 10.51 -10.98
CA SER A 366 -20.35 10.95 -11.00
C SER A 366 -20.38 12.16 -11.92
N ARG A 367 -20.90 11.96 -13.14
CA ARG A 367 -21.40 13.04 -13.97
C ARG A 367 -22.33 13.87 -13.09
N VAL A 368 -21.93 15.10 -12.80
CA VAL A 368 -22.86 16.16 -12.41
C VAL A 368 -23.49 16.69 -13.68
#